data_AF-A0A178MX85-F1
#
_entry.id   AF-A0A178MX85-F1
#
_cell.length_a   1.000
_cell.length_b   1.000
_cell.length_c   1.000
_cell.angle_alpha   90.00
_cell.angle_beta   90.00
_cell.angle_gamma   90.00
#
_symmetry.space_group_name_H-M   'P 1'
#
loop_
_entity.id
_entity.type
_entity.pdbx_description
1 polymer ?
#
loop_
_entity_poly.entity_id
_entity_poly.type
_entity_poly.pdbx_seq_one_letter_code
_entity_poly.pdbx_strand_id
1 'polypeptide(L)'
;MLRPIITALFILACGHALAGDLPAVGTRTIGSQTYFVDRNGMTVCKLREVSPGNWHVLDTRGMTVGTVTGSPGVPPVVLGPVRR
;
A
#
# COMPACT_ATOMS: atom_id res chain seq x y z
N MET A 1 -14.36 49.19 -6.84
CA MET A 1 -13.34 48.49 -7.66
C MET A 1 -13.28 47.04 -7.20
N LEU A 2 -13.77 46.11 -8.02
CA LEU A 2 -13.87 44.67 -7.75
C LEU A 2 -12.69 43.92 -8.37
N ARG A 3 -12.09 43.01 -7.57
CA ARG A 3 -11.38 41.74 -7.89
C ARG A 3 -10.17 41.58 -6.95
N PRO A 4 -10.02 40.41 -6.33
CA PRO A 4 -9.40 39.31 -7.05
C PRO A 4 -10.20 38.01 -7.02
N ILE A 5 -10.34 37.47 -8.23
CA ILE A 5 -10.51 36.07 -8.55
C ILE A 5 -9.33 35.32 -7.92
N ILE A 6 -9.57 34.24 -7.17
CA ILE A 6 -9.01 32.90 -7.38
C ILE A 6 -9.86 31.95 -6.52
N THR A 7 -10.91 31.46 -7.16
CA THR A 7 -11.61 30.25 -6.78
C THR A 7 -10.72 29.09 -7.23
N ALA A 8 -9.90 28.54 -6.35
CA ALA A 8 -9.17 27.29 -6.60
C ALA A 8 -9.54 26.27 -5.53
N LEU A 9 -10.69 25.67 -5.78
CA LEU A 9 -11.05 24.28 -5.51
C LEU A 9 -9.81 23.41 -5.12
N PHE A 10 -9.63 23.16 -3.83
CA PHE A 10 -8.83 22.04 -3.35
C PHE A 10 -9.66 21.29 -2.30
N ILE A 11 -10.72 20.64 -2.79
CA ILE A 11 -11.31 19.49 -2.09
C ILE A 11 -10.30 18.36 -2.24
N LEU A 12 -9.21 18.42 -1.48
CA LEU A 12 -8.31 17.28 -1.35
C LEU A 12 -8.99 16.31 -0.41
N ALA A 13 -9.68 15.36 -1.01
CA ALA A 13 -10.40 14.29 -0.35
C ALA A 13 -9.53 13.69 0.77
N CYS A 14 -9.92 13.95 2.02
CA CYS A 14 -9.53 13.14 3.16
C CYS A 14 -10.19 11.75 3.05
N GLY A 15 -9.78 10.97 2.06
CA GLY A 15 -10.16 9.56 1.88
C GLY A 15 -9.22 8.59 2.60
N HIS A 16 -8.34 9.08 3.48
CA HIS A 16 -7.26 8.28 4.08
C HIS A 16 -7.65 7.56 5.38
N ALA A 17 -8.93 7.40 5.69
CA ALA A 17 -9.38 6.88 6.99
C ALA A 17 -10.23 5.59 6.93
N LEU A 18 -10.26 4.90 5.77
CA LEU A 18 -10.90 3.59 5.63
C LEU A 18 -9.94 2.56 5.02
N ALA A 19 -8.68 2.56 5.44
CA ALA A 19 -7.80 1.40 5.29
C ALA A 19 -7.99 0.42 6.48
N GLY A 20 -9.21 0.33 7.00
CA GLY A 20 -9.60 -0.57 8.07
C GLY A 20 -9.99 -1.92 7.47
N ASP A 21 -9.17 -2.93 7.71
CA ASP A 21 -9.52 -4.36 7.64
C ASP A 21 -9.95 -4.93 6.28
N LEU A 22 -9.64 -4.28 5.16
CA LEU A 22 -9.79 -4.97 3.87
C LEU A 22 -8.58 -5.87 3.62
N PRO A 23 -8.81 -7.16 3.29
CA PRO A 23 -7.72 -8.08 3.00
C PRO A 23 -6.93 -7.61 1.77
N ALA A 24 -5.61 -7.78 1.81
CA ALA A 24 -4.82 -7.65 0.61
C ALA A 24 -5.26 -8.70 -0.42
N VAL A 25 -5.39 -8.28 -1.68
CA VAL A 25 -5.78 -9.15 -2.80
C VAL A 25 -4.76 -9.12 -3.93
N GLY A 26 -3.72 -8.28 -3.82
CA GLY A 26 -2.68 -8.18 -4.82
C GLY A 26 -1.53 -7.29 -4.39
N THR A 27 -0.57 -7.12 -5.30
CA THR A 27 0.61 -6.27 -5.11
C THR A 27 0.68 -5.20 -6.18
N ARG A 28 1.17 -4.01 -5.81
CA ARG A 28 1.50 -2.93 -6.73
C ARG A 28 2.94 -2.47 -6.48
N THR A 29 3.70 -2.28 -7.54
CA THR A 29 5.06 -1.71 -7.46
C THR A 29 5.06 -0.29 -8.00
N ILE A 30 5.61 0.63 -7.21
CA ILE A 30 5.82 2.03 -7.60
C ILE A 30 7.30 2.35 -7.36
N GLY A 31 8.04 2.60 -8.44
CA GLY A 31 9.50 2.74 -8.38
C GLY A 31 10.14 1.45 -7.86
N SER A 32 10.95 1.56 -6.80
CA SER A 32 11.61 0.42 -6.14
C SER A 32 10.83 -0.16 -4.96
N GLN A 33 9.60 0.30 -4.73
CA GLN A 33 8.80 -0.12 -3.58
C GLN A 33 7.60 -0.96 -4.03
N THR A 34 7.41 -2.08 -3.34
CA THR A 34 6.26 -2.96 -3.54
C THR A 34 5.28 -2.77 -2.39
N TYR A 35 3.99 -2.80 -2.68
CA TYR A 35 2.92 -2.61 -1.72
C TYR A 35 1.88 -3.69 -1.89
N PHE A 36 1.28 -4.13 -0.79
CA PHE A 36 0.02 -4.85 -0.85
C PHE A 36 -1.13 -3.87 -1.06
N VAL A 37 -2.06 -4.25 -1.93
CA VAL A 37 -3.26 -3.48 -2.24
C VAL A 37 -4.52 -4.30 -1.98
N ASP A 38 -5.57 -3.61 -1.55
CA ASP A 38 -6.90 -4.18 -1.39
C ASP A 38 -7.66 -4.21 -2.72
N ARG A 39 -8.92 -4.68 -2.68
CA ARG A 39 -9.80 -4.77 -3.85
C ARG A 39 -10.14 -3.41 -4.46
N ASN A 40 -10.05 -2.34 -3.70
CA ASN A 40 -10.30 -0.98 -4.13
C ASN A 40 -9.02 -0.31 -4.68
N GLY A 41 -7.89 -1.03 -4.69
CA GLY A 41 -6.59 -0.51 -5.11
C GLY A 41 -5.90 0.37 -4.07
N MET A 42 -6.41 0.39 -2.83
CA MET A 42 -5.81 1.12 -1.72
C MET A 42 -4.64 0.33 -1.15
N THR A 43 -3.58 1.05 -0.75
CA THR A 43 -2.42 0.43 -0.10
C THR A 43 -2.79 -0.05 1.29
N VAL A 44 -2.56 -1.35 1.56
CA VAL A 44 -2.74 -1.97 2.88
C VAL A 44 -1.46 -1.88 3.69
N CYS A 45 -0.34 -2.29 3.09
CA CYS A 45 0.98 -2.29 3.74
C CYS A 45 2.10 -2.31 2.70
N LYS A 46 3.33 -2.07 3.15
CA LYS A 46 4.52 -2.05 2.28
C LYS A 46 5.26 -3.38 2.36
N LEU A 47 5.77 -3.83 1.22
CA LEU A 47 6.62 -4.99 1.09
C LEU A 47 8.06 -4.56 0.80
N ARG A 48 9.01 -5.19 1.49
CA ARG A 48 10.44 -4.99 1.26
C ARG A 48 11.14 -6.34 1.17
N GLU A 49 11.73 -6.64 0.02
CA GLU A 49 12.64 -7.77 -0.10
C GLU A 49 13.92 -7.47 0.68
N VAL A 50 14.24 -8.33 1.66
CA VAL A 50 15.43 -8.21 2.51
C VAL A 50 16.53 -9.17 2.07
N SER A 51 16.15 -10.30 1.51
CA SER A 51 17.03 -11.24 0.81
C SER A 51 16.24 -11.92 -0.30
N PRO A 52 16.90 -12.53 -1.30
CA PRO A 52 16.22 -13.16 -2.44
C PRO A 52 15.09 -14.10 -1.98
N GLY A 53 13.84 -13.75 -2.31
CA GLY A 53 12.66 -14.52 -1.97
C GLY A 53 12.11 -14.33 -0.55
N ASN A 54 12.76 -13.50 0.29
CA ASN A 54 12.29 -13.16 1.63
C ASN A 54 11.85 -11.69 1.69
N TRP A 55 10.59 -11.49 2.02
CA TRP A 55 9.95 -10.19 2.06
C TRP A 55 9.49 -9.87 3.48
N HIS A 56 9.77 -8.66 3.94
CA HIS A 56 9.19 -8.10 5.15
C HIS A 56 7.93 -7.32 4.80
N VAL A 57 6.87 -7.56 5.56
CA VAL A 57 5.64 -6.75 5.55
C VAL A 57 5.82 -5.64 6.58
N LEU A 58 5.79 -4.41 6.10
CA LEU A 58 6.00 -3.21 6.89
C LEU A 58 4.67 -2.48 7.08
N ASP A 59 4.41 -2.01 8.30
CA ASP A 59 3.30 -1.10 8.59
C ASP A 59 3.56 0.31 8.05
N THR A 60 2.62 1.22 8.26
CA THR A 60 2.73 2.63 7.84
C THR A 60 3.84 3.40 8.57
N ARG A 61 4.37 2.86 9.68
CA ARG A 61 5.48 3.41 10.45
C ARG A 61 6.83 2.78 10.06
N GLY A 62 6.84 1.81 9.15
CA GLY A 62 8.03 1.09 8.72
C GLY A 62 8.46 -0.06 9.64
N MET A 63 7.64 -0.44 10.62
CA MET A 63 7.91 -1.60 11.48
C MET A 63 7.51 -2.89 10.76
N THR A 64 8.34 -3.93 10.92
CA THR A 64 8.03 -5.25 10.37
C THR A 64 6.92 -5.89 11.20
N VAL A 65 5.79 -6.16 10.56
CA VAL A 65 4.62 -6.81 11.17
C VAL A 65 4.44 -8.26 10.71
N GLY A 66 5.25 -8.71 9.76
CA GLY A 66 5.25 -10.08 9.27
C GLY A 66 6.30 -10.31 8.19
N THR A 67 6.42 -11.56 7.77
CA THR A 67 7.30 -11.96 6.67
C THR A 67 6.53 -12.80 5.66
N VAL A 68 6.94 -12.71 4.39
CA VAL A 68 6.38 -13.48 3.29
C VAL A 68 7.53 -14.07 2.49
N THR A 69 7.44 -15.36 2.18
CA THR A 69 8.40 -16.06 1.34
C THR A 69 7.83 -16.27 -0.05
N GLY A 70 8.68 -16.17 -1.07
CA GLY A 70 8.27 -16.28 -2.46
C GLY A 70 9.47 -16.47 -3.39
N SER A 71 9.21 -16.38 -4.70
CA SER A 71 10.28 -16.42 -5.69
C SER A 71 11.14 -15.14 -5.63
N PRO A 72 12.48 -15.25 -5.76
CA PRO A 72 13.36 -14.09 -5.78
C PRO A 72 12.96 -13.02 -6.80
N GLY A 73 12.93 -11.76 -6.38
CA GLY A 73 12.62 -10.62 -7.25
C GLY A 73 11.18 -10.57 -7.78
N VAL A 74 10.34 -11.54 -7.42
CA VAL A 74 8.92 -11.57 -7.80
C VAL A 74 8.09 -11.23 -6.56
N PRO A 75 7.31 -10.13 -6.58
CA PRO A 75 6.37 -9.82 -5.51
C PRO A 75 5.45 -11.01 -5.21
N PRO A 76 5.25 -11.36 -3.94
CA PRO A 76 4.36 -12.46 -3.57
C PRO A 76 2.91 -12.13 -3.93
N VAL A 77 2.23 -13.08 -4.59
CA VAL A 77 0.82 -12.95 -4.93
C VAL A 77 -0.03 -13.37 -3.73
N VAL A 78 -0.96 -12.51 -3.33
CA VAL A 78 -1.89 -12.81 -2.24
C VAL A 78 -3.09 -13.56 -2.80
N LEU A 79 -3.13 -14.88 -2.60
CA LEU A 79 -4.27 -15.74 -2.94
C LEU A 79 -5.15 -15.94 -1.70
N GLY A 80 -5.81 -14.89 -1.22
CA GLY A 80 -6.79 -14.97 -0.13
C GLY A 80 -6.57 -13.94 0.99
N PRO A 81 -7.51 -13.83 1.95
CA PRO A 81 -7.40 -12.85 3.02
C PRO A 81 -6.15 -13.11 3.87
N VAL A 82 -5.26 -12.12 3.96
CA VAL A 82 -4.13 -12.12 4.88
C VAL A 82 -4.69 -12.18 6.30
N ARG A 83 -4.73 -13.37 6.89
CA ARG A 83 -5.16 -13.55 8.29
C ARG A 83 -4.04 -13.00 9.17
N ARG A 84 -4.40 -12.00 9.96
CA ARG A 84 -3.57 -11.33 10.96
C ARG A 84 -3.30 -12.25 12.15
#